data_AF-L8M8Y1-F1
#
_entry.id   AF-L8M8Y1-F1
#
_cell.length_a   1.000
_cell.length_b   1.000
_cell.length_c   1.000
_cell.angle_alpha   90.00
_cell.angle_beta   90.00
_cell.angle_gamma   90.00
#
_symmetry.space_group_name_H-M   'P 1'
#
loop_
_entity.id
_entity.type
_entity.pdbx_description
1 polymer ?
#
loop_
_entity_poly.entity_id
_entity_poly.type
_entity_poly.pdbx_seq_one_letter_code
_entity_poly.pdbx_strand_id
1 'polypeptide(L)'
;MSNLTISDTIVSQLKEIMASELDLNLKVEEIDENANLLESDMGVDSLAIVELIYLVEEHFKIEFIDDELTPENFETLNILANIVSSKQKNN
;
A
#
# COMPACT_ATOMS: atom_id res chain seq x y z
N MET A 1 -25.39 -1.47 -7.93
CA MET A 1 -24.52 -0.56 -7.14
C MET A 1 -23.51 -1.48 -6.50
N SER A 2 -22.26 -1.40 -6.95
CA SER A 2 -21.18 -2.31 -6.54
C SER A 2 -21.02 -2.22 -5.03
N ASN A 3 -21.07 -3.36 -4.33
CA ASN A 3 -20.63 -3.44 -2.94
C ASN A 3 -19.12 -3.12 -2.94
N LEU A 4 -18.75 -1.87 -2.72
CA LEU A 4 -17.36 -1.50 -2.54
C LEU A 4 -16.91 -2.14 -1.23
N THR A 5 -15.98 -3.08 -1.30
CA THR A 5 -15.43 -3.69 -0.11
C THR A 5 -14.46 -2.71 0.56
N ILE A 6 -14.24 -2.86 1.87
CA ILE A 6 -13.29 -2.00 2.62
C ILE A 6 -11.89 -2.07 1.97
N SER A 7 -11.49 -3.24 1.47
CA SER A 7 -10.21 -3.43 0.78
C SER A 7 -10.11 -2.58 -0.50
N ASP A 8 -11.16 -2.45 -1.32
CA ASP A 8 -11.13 -1.63 -2.54
C ASP A 8 -10.90 -0.13 -2.24
N THR A 9 -11.45 0.34 -1.12
CA THR A 9 -11.25 1.72 -0.66
C THR A 9 -9.81 1.96 -0.21
N ILE A 10 -9.25 1.01 0.55
CA ILE A 10 -7.87 1.08 1.02
C ILE A 10 -6.89 1.02 -0.16
N VAL A 11 -7.11 0.13 -1.14
CA VAL A 11 -6.28 0.07 -2.35
C VAL A 11 -6.29 1.42 -3.06
N SER A 12 -7.45 2.06 -3.22
CA SER A 12 -7.54 3.38 -3.85
C SER A 12 -6.72 4.44 -3.11
N GLN A 13 -6.77 4.43 -1.78
CA GLN A 13 -5.97 5.34 -0.94
C GLN A 13 -4.46 5.04 -1.03
N LEU A 14 -4.06 3.76 -1.05
CA LEU A 14 -2.66 3.38 -1.24
C LEU A 14 -2.12 3.85 -2.59
N LYS A 15 -2.91 3.75 -3.66
CA LYS A 15 -2.53 4.29 -4.98
C LYS A 15 -2.37 5.80 -4.95
N GLU A 16 -3.23 6.53 -4.24
CA GLU A 16 -3.10 7.97 -4.07
C GLU A 16 -1.82 8.36 -3.32
N ILE A 17 -1.49 7.64 -2.25
CA ILE A 17 -0.23 7.83 -1.48
C ILE A 17 0.98 7.61 -2.40
N MET A 18 0.99 6.50 -3.16
CA MET A 18 2.07 6.21 -4.09
C MET A 18 2.25 7.27 -5.19
N ALA A 19 1.14 7.78 -5.74
CA ALA A 19 1.19 8.75 -6.83
C ALA A 19 1.48 10.18 -6.36
N SER A 20 1.05 10.54 -5.14
CA SER A 20 1.07 11.93 -4.66
C SER A 20 2.22 12.22 -3.70
N GLU A 21 2.71 11.23 -2.97
CA GLU A 21 3.63 11.44 -1.84
C GLU A 21 4.98 10.75 -2.03
N LEU A 22 5.00 9.59 -2.70
CA LEU A 22 6.21 8.78 -2.91
C LEU A 22 7.14 9.27 -4.05
N ASP A 23 6.81 10.39 -4.71
CA ASP A 23 7.58 11.01 -5.80
C ASP A 23 8.02 10.04 -6.93
N LEU A 24 7.24 8.98 -7.18
CA LEU A 24 7.55 7.96 -8.21
C LEU A 24 7.23 8.42 -9.64
N ASN A 25 6.68 9.63 -9.81
CA ASN A 25 6.15 10.15 -11.07
C ASN A 25 5.17 9.18 -11.75
N LEU A 26 4.40 8.43 -10.94
CA LEU A 26 3.33 7.53 -11.36
C LEU A 26 1.97 8.22 -11.22
N LYS A 27 1.03 7.88 -12.09
CA LYS A 27 -0.38 8.25 -11.88
C LYS A 27 -1.14 7.12 -11.20
N VAL A 28 -2.12 7.47 -10.38
CA VAL A 28 -3.05 6.51 -9.73
C VAL A 28 -3.61 5.47 -10.71
N GLU A 29 -3.92 5.91 -11.94
CA GLU A 29 -4.47 5.08 -13.02
C GLU A 29 -3.47 4.07 -13.62
N GLU A 30 -2.17 4.34 -13.49
CA GLU A 30 -1.08 3.51 -14.02
C GLU A 30 -0.60 2.46 -13.01
N ILE A 31 -1.03 2.59 -11.75
CA ILE A 31 -0.66 1.68 -10.67
C ILE A 31 -1.62 0.48 -10.68
N ASP A 32 -1.10 -0.70 -11.02
CA ASP A 32 -1.82 -1.98 -10.88
C ASP A 32 -1.69 -2.50 -9.44
N GLU A 33 -2.83 -2.76 -8.80
CA GLU A 33 -2.87 -3.27 -7.42
C GLU A 33 -2.36 -4.70 -7.25
N ASN A 34 -2.20 -5.44 -8.35
CA ASN A 34 -1.66 -6.80 -8.39
C ASN A 34 -0.21 -6.84 -8.89
N ALA A 35 0.35 -5.71 -9.31
CA ALA A 35 1.75 -5.65 -9.71
C ALA A 35 2.67 -5.82 -8.50
N ASN A 36 3.83 -6.42 -8.76
CA ASN A 36 4.84 -6.62 -7.74
C ASN A 36 5.56 -5.28 -7.46
N LEU A 37 5.32 -4.72 -6.28
CA LEU A 37 5.91 -3.46 -5.81
C LEU A 37 7.42 -3.58 -5.55
N LEU A 38 7.92 -4.79 -5.32
CA LEU A 38 9.33 -5.04 -5.08
C LEU A 38 10.11 -5.26 -6.39
N GLU A 39 9.40 -5.44 -7.50
CA GLU A 39 10.02 -5.48 -8.82
C GLU A 39 10.22 -4.07 -9.38
N SER A 40 11.32 -3.89 -10.11
CA SER A 40 11.80 -2.57 -10.55
C SER A 40 10.90 -1.88 -11.59
N ASP A 41 9.86 -2.55 -12.07
CA ASP A 41 9.00 -2.04 -13.14
C ASP A 41 8.12 -0.88 -12.69
N MET A 42 7.85 -0.74 -11.39
CA MET A 42 7.07 0.36 -10.82
C MET A 42 7.94 1.52 -10.31
N GLY A 43 9.27 1.44 -10.44
CA GLY A 43 10.18 2.46 -9.92
C GLY A 43 10.25 2.55 -8.39
N VAL A 44 9.62 1.61 -7.69
CA VAL A 44 9.67 1.49 -6.23
C VAL A 44 11.02 0.88 -5.85
N ASP A 45 11.85 1.64 -5.13
CA ASP A 45 13.12 1.17 -4.59
C ASP A 45 13.02 0.84 -3.09
N SER A 46 14.12 0.41 -2.48
CA SER A 46 14.11 0.06 -1.05
C SER A 46 13.82 1.26 -0.13
N LEU A 47 14.10 2.49 -0.57
CA LEU A 47 13.80 3.69 0.20
C LEU A 47 12.31 4.04 0.10
N ALA A 48 11.75 3.94 -1.11
CA ALA A 48 10.32 4.09 -1.37
C ALA A 48 9.50 3.10 -0.54
N ILE A 49 9.92 1.84 -0.39
CA ILE A 49 9.20 0.89 0.47
C ILE A 49 9.17 1.36 1.94
N VAL A 50 10.28 1.88 2.46
CA VAL A 50 10.34 2.40 3.85
C VAL A 50 9.44 3.62 4.01
N GLU A 51 9.43 4.52 3.02
CA GLU A 51 8.56 5.70 3.02
C GLU A 51 7.08 5.31 2.89
N LEU A 52 6.74 4.33 2.04
CA LEU A 52 5.39 3.79 1.92
C LEU A 52 4.89 3.22 3.24
N ILE A 53 5.72 2.45 3.95
CA ILE A 53 5.37 1.93 5.28
C ILE A 53 5.00 3.09 6.21
N TYR A 54 5.88 4.09 6.30
CA TYR A 54 5.67 5.25 7.16
C TYR A 54 4.38 6.02 6.81
N LEU A 55 4.15 6.29 5.52
CA LEU A 55 2.96 6.99 5.06
C LEU A 55 1.68 6.19 5.35
N VAL A 56 1.73 4.88 5.20
CA VAL A 56 0.60 4.00 5.53
C VAL A 56 0.29 4.03 7.03
N GLU A 57 1.30 3.95 7.90
CA GLU A 57 1.11 4.10 9.34
C GLU A 57 0.46 5.43 9.70
N GLU A 58 0.95 6.54 9.11
CA GLU A 58 0.42 7.88 9.33
C GLU A 58 -1.01 8.06 8.82
N HIS A 59 -1.33 7.57 7.62
CA HIS A 59 -2.65 7.74 7.00
C HIS A 59 -3.72 6.87 7.64
N PHE A 60 -3.37 5.62 7.96
CA PHE A 60 -4.33 4.65 8.48
C PHE A 60 -4.34 4.57 10.00
N LYS A 61 -3.42 5.29 10.68
CA LYS A 61 -3.24 5.28 12.14
C LYS A 61 -3.06 3.87 12.69
N ILE A 62 -2.19 3.13 12.01
CA ILE A 62 -1.77 1.77 12.38
C ILE A 62 -0.26 1.74 12.64
N GLU A 63 0.22 0.64 13.19
CA GLU A 63 1.65 0.35 13.37
C GLU A 63 1.92 -1.05 12.83
N PHE A 64 2.98 -1.20 12.04
CA PHE A 64 3.50 -2.49 11.61
C PHE A 64 4.50 -3.01 12.64
N ILE A 65 4.34 -4.27 13.03
CA ILE A 65 5.33 -4.94 13.89
C ILE A 65 6.44 -5.55 13.04
N ASP A 66 7.62 -5.79 13.62
CA ASP A 66 8.78 -6.36 12.91
C ASP A 66 8.44 -7.63 12.11
N ASP A 67 7.57 -8.51 12.65
CA ASP A 67 7.13 -9.75 11.99
C ASP A 67 6.26 -9.51 10.75
N GLU A 68 5.65 -8.32 10.62
CA GLU A 68 4.85 -7.92 9.45
C GLU A 68 5.69 -7.22 8.39
N LEU A 69 6.89 -6.74 8.75
CA LEU A 69 7.84 -6.07 7.85
C LEU A 69 8.60 -7.06 6.95
N THR A 70 7.85 -7.93 6.27
CA THR A 70 8.38 -8.96 5.37
C THR A 70 8.10 -8.60 3.91
N PRO A 71 9.00 -8.92 2.97
CA PRO A 71 8.80 -8.65 1.53
C PRO A 71 7.45 -9.16 1.01
N GLU A 72 7.00 -10.33 1.46
CA GLU A 72 5.73 -10.94 1.05
C GLU A 72 4.52 -10.04 1.38
N ASN A 73 4.55 -9.33 2.51
CA ASN A 73 3.48 -8.43 2.93
C ASN A 73 3.43 -7.12 2.14
N PHE A 74 4.52 -6.76 1.46
CA PHE A 74 4.65 -5.57 0.63
C PHE A 74 4.79 -5.92 -0.85
N GLU A 75 4.49 -7.16 -1.24
CA GLU A 75 4.62 -7.61 -2.63
C GLU A 75 3.60 -6.90 -3.53
N THR A 76 2.36 -6.73 -3.09
CA THR A 76 1.30 -6.07 -3.88
C THR A 76 0.45 -5.14 -3.02
N LEU A 77 -0.20 -4.15 -3.64
CA LEU A 77 -1.12 -3.27 -2.91
C LEU A 77 -2.33 -4.01 -2.36
N ASN A 78 -2.77 -5.07 -3.02
CA ASN A 78 -3.84 -5.92 -2.51
C ASN A 78 -3.46 -6.62 -1.19
N ILE A 79 -2.23 -7.13 -1.07
CA ILE A 79 -1.76 -7.75 0.16
C ILE A 79 -1.68 -6.69 1.27
N LEU A 80 -1.06 -5.55 0.97
CA LEU A 80 -0.93 -4.44 1.91
C LEU A 80 -2.30 -3.94 2.39
N ALA A 81 -3.25 -3.76 1.47
CA ALA A 81 -4.61 -3.32 1.80
C ALA A 81 -5.34 -4.31 2.72
N ASN A 82 -5.11 -5.62 2.57
CA ASN A 82 -5.69 -6.63 3.44
C ASN A 82 -5.13 -6.57 4.86
N ILE A 83 -3.84 -6.29 5.02
CA ILE A 83 -3.20 -6.11 6.33
C ILE A 83 -3.79 -4.87 7.02
N VAL A 84 -3.83 -3.74 6.32
CA VAL A 84 -4.41 -2.49 6.81
C VAL A 84 -5.87 -2.68 7.21
N SER A 85 -6.68 -3.30 6.33
CA SER A 85 -8.10 -3.62 6.58
C SER A 85 -8.29 -4.49 7.83
N SER A 86 -7.40 -5.46 8.04
CA SER A 86 -7.44 -6.34 9.21
C SER A 86 -7.11 -5.59 10.50
N LYS A 87 -6.19 -4.63 10.46
CA LYS A 87 -5.87 -3.78 11.62
C LYS A 87 -6.98 -2.79 11.93
N GLN A 88 -7.60 -2.18 10.91
CA GLN A 88 -8.71 -1.25 11.12
C GLN A 88 -9.98 -1.90 11.66
N LYS A 89 -10.23 -3.18 11.38
CA LYS A 89 -11.37 -3.92 11.96
C LYS A 89 -11.19 -4.30 13.43
N ASN A 90 -9.95 -4.32 13.92
CA ASN A 90 -9.61 -4.74 15.27
C ASN A 90 -9.35 -3.56 16.24
N ASN A 91 -9.55 -2.32 15.77
CA ASN A 91 -9.52 -1.08 16.55
C ASN A 91 -10.92 -0.48 16.67
#